data_AF-W0J269-F1
#
_entry.id   AF-W0J269-F1
#
_cell.length_a   1.000
_cell.length_b   1.000
_cell.length_c   1.000
_cell.angle_alpha   90.00
_cell.angle_beta   90.00
_cell.angle_gamma   90.00
#
_symmetry.space_group_name_H-M   'P 1'
#
loop_
_entity.id
_entity.type
_entity.pdbx_description
1 polymer ?
#
loop_
_entity_poly.entity_id
_entity_poly.type
_entity_poly.pdbx_seq_one_letter_code
_entity_poly.pdbx_strand_id
1 'polypeptide(L)'
;MKHHPKFSASRIRYINTSGFTLLELGLVLGIIAVLVAILLPKGFDALRHARIQQVAKTVETAKTAIVNYLSLPGGNGNLPRTEGLNIPVIGAALSGATSETLGPAARLDAVLLSTGMLEKPISIRMGSQVRVSSGEGDELIWDQDEHAFKMDPDGTPRRDWSKVTRLEARTVHGVVPRTAQGANFRLNGKQELPLNAIVAYMVIPDCPAKDAFELATLLNGTQLAPVEGLFSDMGVVVYDTPVNGVTDVYIYLTTL
;
A
#
# COMPACT_ATOMS: atom_id res chain seq x y z
N MET A 1 87.43 -27.52 34.99
CA MET A 1 86.93 -26.98 33.71
C MET A 1 85.42 -27.10 33.70
N LYS A 2 84.68 -26.00 33.86
CA LYS A 2 83.20 -25.98 33.78
C LYS A 2 82.78 -25.05 32.65
N HIS A 3 82.18 -25.64 31.63
CA HIS A 3 81.66 -25.01 30.42
C HIS A 3 80.31 -24.35 30.77
N HIS A 4 80.21 -23.03 30.65
CA HIS A 4 78.91 -22.34 30.72
C HIS A 4 78.35 -22.13 29.30
N PRO A 5 77.08 -22.50 29.03
CA PRO A 5 76.45 -22.33 27.73
C PRO A 5 75.98 -20.88 27.54
N LYS A 6 76.20 -20.31 26.35
CA LYS A 6 75.64 -19.02 25.94
C LYS A 6 74.18 -19.21 25.50
N PHE A 7 73.23 -18.67 26.25
CA PHE A 7 71.84 -18.56 25.81
C PHE A 7 71.72 -17.53 24.68
N SER A 8 71.21 -17.97 23.53
CA SER A 8 70.85 -17.12 22.40
C SER A 8 69.49 -16.48 22.66
N ALA A 9 69.44 -15.15 22.74
CA ALA A 9 68.20 -14.41 22.95
C ALA A 9 67.33 -14.44 21.67
N SER A 10 66.11 -14.94 21.81
CA SER A 10 65.07 -14.86 20.78
C SER A 10 64.69 -13.39 20.55
N ARG A 11 64.85 -12.90 19.31
CA ARG A 11 64.38 -11.57 18.92
C ARG A 11 62.86 -11.58 18.85
N ILE A 12 62.21 -10.97 19.84
CA ILE A 12 60.79 -10.60 19.77
C ILE A 12 60.65 -9.58 18.63
N ARG A 13 59.98 -9.97 17.54
CA ARG A 13 59.59 -9.05 16.47
C ARG A 13 58.48 -8.14 17.01
N TYR A 14 58.83 -6.90 17.33
CA TYR A 14 57.85 -5.83 17.48
C TYR A 14 57.18 -5.62 16.13
N ILE A 15 55.90 -5.98 16.04
CA ILE A 15 55.05 -5.55 14.93
C ILE A 15 54.79 -4.07 15.19
N ASN A 16 55.33 -3.20 14.34
CA ASN A 16 55.03 -1.77 14.37
C ASN A 16 53.53 -1.59 14.08
N THR A 17 52.72 -1.41 15.11
CA THR A 17 51.41 -0.78 15.00
C THR A 17 51.63 0.72 14.93
N SER A 18 51.86 1.25 13.74
CA SER A 18 51.84 2.70 13.51
C SER A 18 50.42 3.19 13.78
N GLY A 19 50.22 4.02 14.80
CA GLY A 19 48.92 4.66 15.05
C GLY A 19 48.62 5.73 13.99
N PHE A 20 47.35 5.89 13.64
CA PHE A 20 46.89 6.90 12.67
C PHE A 20 47.16 8.32 13.20
N THR A 21 47.64 9.21 12.32
CA THR A 21 47.82 10.62 12.66
C THR A 21 46.48 11.37 12.66
N LEU A 22 46.36 12.45 13.44
CA LEU A 22 45.16 13.32 13.44
C LEU A 22 44.85 13.88 12.03
N LEU A 23 45.89 14.14 11.24
CA LEU A 23 45.75 14.64 9.87
C LEU A 23 45.17 13.58 8.94
N GLU A 24 45.66 12.34 8.99
CA GLU A 24 45.09 11.22 8.21
C GLU A 24 43.63 10.95 8.60
N LEU A 25 43.32 10.95 9.89
CA LEU A 25 41.95 10.77 10.36
C LEU A 25 41.04 11.92 9.87
N GLY A 26 41.51 13.17 9.95
CA GLY A 26 40.78 14.34 9.47
C GLY A 26 40.55 14.30 7.94
N LEU A 27 41.56 13.89 7.17
CA LEU A 27 41.45 13.74 5.73
C LEU A 27 40.43 12.66 5.35
N VAL A 28 40.48 11.49 5.99
CA VAL A 28 39.54 10.39 5.75
C VAL A 28 38.10 10.82 6.05
N LEU A 29 37.88 11.49 7.20
CA LEU A 29 36.56 12.00 7.55
C LEU A 29 36.06 13.05 6.56
N GLY A 30 36.94 13.94 6.08
CA GLY A 30 36.61 14.93 5.05
C GLY A 30 36.14 14.27 3.75
N ILE A 31 36.83 13.24 3.29
CA ILE A 31 36.44 12.49 2.07
C ILE A 31 35.10 11.78 2.29
N ILE A 32 34.90 11.11 3.43
CA ILE A 32 33.65 10.42 3.75
C ILE A 32 32.48 11.42 3.79
N ALA A 33 32.67 12.59 4.40
CA ALA A 33 31.63 13.62 4.48
C ALA A 33 31.16 14.07 3.09
N VAL A 34 32.09 14.31 2.16
CA VAL A 34 31.76 14.69 0.77
C VAL A 34 31.04 13.55 0.05
N LEU A 35 31.50 12.31 0.21
CA LEU A 35 30.85 11.15 -0.41
C LEU A 35 29.41 10.97 0.09
N VAL A 36 29.20 11.06 1.41
CA VAL A 36 27.88 10.93 2.03
C VAL A 36 26.94 12.05 1.54
N ALA A 37 27.42 13.29 1.47
CA ALA A 37 26.61 14.41 0.99
C ALA A 37 26.10 14.22 -0.45
N ILE A 38 26.89 13.60 -1.33
CA ILE A 38 26.51 13.35 -2.73
C ILE A 38 25.62 12.11 -2.87
N LEU A 39 25.83 11.09 -2.05
CA LEU A 39 25.14 9.80 -2.17
C LEU A 39 23.78 9.77 -1.47
N LEU A 40 23.62 10.46 -0.34
CA LEU A 40 22.38 10.40 0.46
C LEU A 40 21.12 10.81 -0.33
N PRO A 41 21.08 11.93 -1.08
CA PRO A 41 19.88 12.33 -1.80
C PRO A 41 19.44 11.27 -2.82
N LYS A 42 20.40 10.71 -3.57
CA LYS A 42 20.16 9.65 -4.54
C LYS A 42 19.69 8.35 -3.88
N GLY A 43 20.23 8.04 -2.70
CA GLY A 43 19.79 6.90 -1.89
C GLY A 43 18.31 7.00 -1.51
N PHE A 44 17.85 8.19 -1.10
CA PHE A 44 16.44 8.40 -0.75
C PHE A 44 15.51 8.31 -1.97
N ASP A 45 15.91 8.87 -3.12
CA ASP A 45 15.13 8.71 -4.36
C ASP A 45 15.06 7.24 -4.80
N ALA A 46 16.15 6.49 -4.70
CA ALA A 46 16.16 5.05 -5.01
C ALA A 46 15.23 4.26 -4.07
N LEU A 47 15.23 4.59 -2.77
CA LEU A 47 14.31 3.97 -1.81
C LEU A 47 12.85 4.32 -2.12
N ARG A 48 12.54 5.58 -2.46
CA ARG A 48 11.18 5.98 -2.86
C ARG A 48 10.74 5.19 -4.09
N HIS A 49 11.58 5.14 -5.12
CA HIS A 49 11.27 4.40 -6.34
C HIS A 49 11.05 2.90 -6.05
N ALA A 50 11.89 2.29 -5.21
CA ALA A 50 11.72 0.90 -4.81
C ALA A 50 10.37 0.65 -4.10
N ARG A 51 9.91 1.57 -3.24
CA ARG A 51 8.58 1.48 -2.62
C ARG A 51 7.47 1.58 -3.65
N ILE A 52 7.59 2.46 -4.63
CA ILE A 52 6.58 2.63 -5.71
C ILE A 52 6.51 1.36 -6.57
N GLN A 53 7.66 0.78 -6.92
CA GLN A 53 7.71 -0.52 -7.62
C GLN A 53 7.12 -1.66 -6.79
N GLN A 54 7.31 -1.63 -5.46
CA GLN A 54 6.68 -2.59 -4.56
C GLN A 54 5.15 -2.47 -4.62
N VAL A 55 4.60 -1.26 -4.63
CA VAL A 55 3.15 -1.02 -4.76
C VAL A 55 2.62 -1.57 -6.08
N ALA A 56 3.29 -1.30 -7.20
CA ALA A 56 2.90 -1.86 -8.50
C ALA A 56 2.82 -3.40 -8.47
N LYS A 57 3.78 -4.07 -7.83
CA LYS A 57 3.74 -5.54 -7.65
C LYS A 57 2.61 -6.01 -6.75
N THR A 58 2.31 -5.26 -5.68
CA THR A 58 1.19 -5.56 -4.79
C THR A 58 -0.16 -5.43 -5.53
N VAL A 59 -0.29 -4.44 -6.41
CA VAL A 59 -1.48 -4.27 -7.27
C VAL A 59 -1.69 -5.49 -8.17
N GLU A 60 -0.65 -5.98 -8.82
CA GLU A 60 -0.75 -7.20 -9.66
C GLU A 60 -1.09 -8.45 -8.84
N THR A 61 -0.57 -8.54 -7.61
CA THR A 61 -0.95 -9.60 -6.66
C THR A 61 -2.43 -9.52 -6.31
N ALA A 62 -2.95 -8.32 -6.03
CA ALA A 62 -4.36 -8.09 -5.72
C ALA A 62 -5.27 -8.42 -6.91
N LYS A 63 -4.90 -8.03 -8.14
CA LYS A 63 -5.62 -8.40 -9.36
C LYS A 63 -5.69 -9.92 -9.53
N THR A 64 -4.58 -10.61 -9.32
CA THR A 64 -4.52 -12.08 -9.40
C THR A 64 -5.44 -12.72 -8.36
N ALA A 65 -5.42 -12.25 -7.11
CA ALA A 65 -6.30 -12.73 -6.06
C ALA A 65 -7.79 -12.53 -6.41
N ILE A 66 -8.15 -11.39 -6.99
CA ILE A 66 -9.50 -11.10 -7.47
C ILE A 66 -9.92 -12.04 -8.60
N VAL A 67 -9.05 -12.28 -9.59
CA VAL A 67 -9.35 -13.23 -10.68
C VAL A 67 -9.57 -14.64 -10.12
N ASN A 68 -8.74 -15.07 -9.18
CA ASN A 68 -8.90 -16.36 -8.53
C ASN A 68 -10.22 -16.43 -7.74
N TYR A 69 -10.58 -15.37 -7.02
CA TYR A 69 -11.86 -15.27 -6.31
C TYR A 69 -13.06 -15.40 -7.26
N LEU A 70 -13.03 -14.70 -8.39
CA LEU A 70 -14.10 -14.76 -9.40
C LEU A 70 -14.22 -16.13 -10.07
N SER A 71 -13.15 -16.92 -10.05
CA SER A 71 -13.13 -18.30 -10.55
C SER A 71 -13.52 -19.34 -9.50
N LEU A 72 -13.82 -18.93 -8.25
CA LEU A 72 -14.13 -19.85 -7.16
C LEU A 72 -15.40 -20.65 -7.47
N PRO A 73 -15.35 -21.99 -7.44
CA PRO A 73 -16.55 -22.82 -7.60
C PRO A 73 -17.57 -22.50 -6.51
N GLY A 74 -18.83 -22.28 -6.91
CA GLY A 74 -19.89 -21.87 -5.97
C GLY A 74 -19.88 -20.37 -5.64
N GLY A 75 -19.00 -19.58 -6.25
CA GLY A 75 -19.10 -18.12 -6.23
C GLY A 75 -20.26 -17.62 -7.11
N ASN A 76 -20.76 -16.43 -6.81
CA ASN A 76 -21.79 -15.75 -7.60
C ASN A 76 -21.25 -15.07 -8.88
N GLY A 77 -19.96 -15.29 -9.21
CA GLY A 77 -19.28 -14.68 -10.36
C GLY A 77 -19.09 -13.17 -10.24
N ASN A 78 -19.24 -12.59 -9.05
CA ASN A 78 -19.20 -11.16 -8.82
C ASN A 78 -18.38 -10.81 -7.57
N LEU A 79 -17.98 -9.55 -7.44
CA LEU A 79 -17.34 -9.04 -6.22
C LEU A 79 -18.38 -8.47 -5.26
N PRO A 80 -18.30 -8.77 -3.96
CA PRO A 80 -19.15 -8.12 -2.98
C PRO A 80 -18.84 -6.63 -2.91
N ARG A 81 -19.88 -5.82 -2.74
CA ARG A 81 -19.70 -4.41 -2.41
C ARG A 81 -19.18 -4.30 -0.98
N THR A 82 -18.11 -3.54 -0.81
CA THR A 82 -17.50 -3.26 0.49
C THR A 82 -17.49 -1.77 0.81
N GLU A 83 -17.81 -0.94 -0.19
CA GLU A 83 -18.14 0.47 0.00
C GLU A 83 -19.41 0.84 -0.80
N GLY A 84 -20.04 1.94 -0.42
CA GLY A 84 -21.18 2.55 -1.04
C GLY A 84 -22.49 1.96 -0.52
N LEU A 85 -23.52 2.13 -1.33
CA LEU A 85 -24.85 1.60 -1.03
C LEU A 85 -24.90 0.09 -1.29
N ASN A 86 -25.79 -0.60 -0.58
CA ASN A 86 -26.09 -2.01 -0.77
C ASN A 86 -24.89 -2.95 -0.53
N ILE A 87 -24.09 -2.66 0.50
CA ILE A 87 -23.13 -3.63 1.06
C ILE A 87 -23.93 -4.85 1.57
N PRO A 88 -23.66 -6.07 1.10
CA PRO A 88 -24.45 -7.24 1.49
C PRO A 88 -24.12 -7.61 2.94
N VAL A 89 -25.14 -7.66 3.79
CA VAL A 89 -25.00 -7.97 5.22
C VAL A 89 -26.10 -8.90 5.70
N ILE A 90 -25.83 -9.65 6.78
CA ILE A 90 -26.80 -10.48 7.50
C ILE A 90 -26.74 -10.14 8.98
N GLY A 91 -27.92 -10.03 9.58
CA GLY A 91 -28.08 -9.55 10.96
C GLY A 91 -29.01 -8.35 10.98
N ALA A 92 -29.88 -8.28 11.98
CA ALA A 92 -30.87 -7.22 12.06
C ALA A 92 -30.20 -5.87 12.35
N ALA A 93 -29.17 -5.87 13.22
CA ALA A 93 -28.43 -4.65 13.53
C ALA A 93 -27.55 -4.21 12.35
N LEU A 94 -26.92 -5.16 11.65
CA LEU A 94 -26.15 -4.87 10.44
C LEU A 94 -27.01 -4.34 9.30
N SER A 95 -28.17 -4.94 9.04
CA SER A 95 -29.10 -4.49 7.98
C SER A 95 -29.70 -3.12 8.28
N GLY A 96 -29.73 -2.71 9.55
CA GLY A 96 -30.13 -1.37 9.98
C GLY A 96 -29.01 -0.33 9.99
N ALA A 97 -27.76 -0.72 9.74
CA ALA A 97 -26.62 0.19 9.72
C ALA A 97 -26.56 1.00 8.42
N THR A 98 -26.05 2.23 8.52
CA THR A 98 -25.86 3.12 7.35
C THR A 98 -24.62 2.72 6.54
N SER A 99 -24.57 3.10 5.27
CA SER A 99 -23.38 2.91 4.42
C SER A 99 -22.14 3.59 4.98
N GLU A 100 -22.30 4.73 5.65
CA GLU A 100 -21.24 5.49 6.30
C GLU A 100 -20.61 4.73 7.47
N THR A 101 -21.34 3.77 8.05
CA THR A 101 -20.84 2.89 9.12
C THR A 101 -20.30 1.58 8.57
N LEU A 102 -20.94 1.03 7.54
CA LEU A 102 -20.55 -0.23 6.91
C LEU A 102 -19.29 -0.10 6.06
N GLY A 103 -19.18 0.95 5.26
CA GLY A 103 -18.07 1.18 4.32
C GLY A 103 -16.69 1.23 4.98
N PRO A 104 -16.51 1.92 6.10
CA PRO A 104 -15.24 1.89 6.83
C PRO A 104 -14.91 0.53 7.48
N ALA A 105 -15.91 -0.34 7.69
CA ALA A 105 -15.77 -1.61 8.38
C ALA A 105 -15.57 -2.79 7.41
N ALA A 106 -16.33 -2.82 6.31
CA ALA A 106 -16.27 -3.86 5.30
C ALA A 106 -15.05 -3.63 4.40
N ARG A 107 -14.37 -4.71 4.00
CA ARG A 107 -13.20 -4.60 3.15
C ARG A 107 -13.07 -5.78 2.22
N LEU A 108 -12.66 -5.52 0.97
CA LEU A 108 -12.49 -6.58 -0.02
C LEU A 108 -11.28 -7.46 0.30
N ASP A 109 -10.22 -6.93 0.90
CA ASP A 109 -9.07 -7.73 1.34
C ASP A 109 -9.46 -8.75 2.42
N ALA A 110 -10.37 -8.40 3.34
CA ALA A 110 -10.92 -9.33 4.32
C ALA A 110 -11.70 -10.49 3.67
N VAL A 111 -12.49 -10.19 2.62
CA VAL A 111 -13.15 -11.22 1.80
C VAL A 111 -12.11 -12.16 1.20
N LEU A 112 -11.12 -11.61 0.50
CA LEU A 112 -10.09 -12.42 -0.16
C LEU A 112 -9.26 -13.25 0.82
N LEU A 113 -9.02 -12.74 2.03
CA LEU A 113 -8.38 -13.49 3.11
C LEU A 113 -9.26 -14.65 3.59
N SER A 114 -10.54 -14.38 3.85
CA SER A 114 -11.47 -15.41 4.35
C SER A 114 -11.67 -16.56 3.35
N THR A 115 -11.58 -16.27 2.05
CA THR A 115 -11.67 -17.28 0.99
C THR A 115 -10.33 -17.87 0.57
N GLY A 116 -9.23 -17.52 1.25
CA GLY A 116 -7.89 -18.03 0.94
C GLY A 116 -7.30 -17.56 -0.40
N MET A 117 -7.82 -16.47 -0.98
CA MET A 117 -7.29 -15.85 -2.20
C MET A 117 -6.12 -14.91 -1.89
N LEU A 118 -6.02 -14.44 -0.64
CA LEU A 118 -4.84 -13.81 -0.07
C LEU A 118 -4.39 -14.61 1.16
N GLU A 119 -3.07 -14.76 1.31
CA GLU A 119 -2.44 -15.42 2.46
C GLU A 119 -2.23 -14.48 3.65
N LYS A 120 -2.18 -13.17 3.39
CA LYS A 120 -1.91 -12.14 4.40
C LYS A 120 -2.51 -10.80 3.98
N PRO A 121 -2.83 -9.94 4.96
CA PRO A 121 -3.28 -8.59 4.67
C PRO A 121 -2.28 -7.84 3.78
N ILE A 122 -2.82 -7.03 2.88
CA ILE A 122 -2.00 -6.19 2.01
C ILE A 122 -1.24 -5.20 2.88
N SER A 123 0.06 -5.08 2.61
CA SER A 123 0.93 -4.16 3.32
C SER A 123 1.93 -3.53 2.37
N ILE A 124 1.93 -2.22 2.34
CA ILE A 124 2.84 -1.41 1.54
C ILE A 124 3.51 -0.35 2.43
N ARG A 125 4.65 0.16 1.97
CA ARG A 125 5.40 1.22 2.66
C ARG A 125 5.19 2.57 1.97
N MET A 126 3.93 2.88 1.67
CA MET A 126 3.51 4.10 0.99
C MET A 126 2.21 4.59 1.61
N GLY A 127 2.05 5.92 1.71
CA GLY A 127 0.93 6.54 2.43
C GLY A 127 0.89 6.22 3.91
N SER A 128 -0.32 6.19 4.47
CA SER A 128 -0.57 5.87 5.86
C SER A 128 0.11 4.56 6.25
N GLN A 129 0.86 4.60 7.36
CA GLN A 129 1.50 3.43 7.95
C GLN A 129 0.66 2.81 9.07
N VAL A 130 -0.60 3.23 9.19
CA VAL A 130 -1.58 2.59 10.08
C VAL A 130 -1.92 1.21 9.51
N ARG A 131 -1.90 0.19 10.39
CA ARG A 131 -2.14 -1.23 10.00
C ARG A 131 -3.25 -1.90 10.80
N VAL A 132 -3.89 -1.14 11.68
CA VAL A 132 -4.96 -1.61 12.56
C VAL A 132 -6.13 -0.66 12.43
N SER A 133 -7.34 -1.17 12.60
CA SER A 133 -8.54 -0.33 12.63
C SER A 133 -8.54 0.59 13.85
N SER A 134 -9.16 1.76 13.68
CA SER A 134 -9.67 2.54 14.80
C SER A 134 -11.04 2.01 15.24
N GLY A 135 -11.50 2.44 16.42
CA GLY A 135 -12.76 1.99 17.01
C GLY A 135 -12.68 0.62 17.69
N GLU A 136 -13.68 0.33 18.53
CA GLU A 136 -13.74 -0.85 19.39
C GLU A 136 -14.97 -1.69 19.06
N GLY A 137 -14.83 -3.02 19.11
CA GLY A 137 -15.90 -3.97 18.82
C GLY A 137 -15.44 -5.09 17.90
N ASP A 138 -16.40 -5.92 17.51
CA ASP A 138 -16.19 -7.07 16.64
C ASP A 138 -16.00 -6.63 15.17
N GLU A 139 -15.31 -7.47 14.40
CA GLU A 139 -15.00 -7.22 13.00
C GLU A 139 -16.08 -7.83 12.10
N LEU A 140 -16.33 -7.20 10.95
CA LEU A 140 -17.15 -7.81 9.92
C LEU A 140 -16.45 -9.02 9.32
N ILE A 141 -17.14 -10.15 9.32
CA ILE A 141 -16.65 -11.41 8.79
C ILE A 141 -17.41 -11.69 7.50
N TRP A 142 -16.69 -12.05 6.44
CA TRP A 142 -17.31 -12.50 5.20
C TRP A 142 -17.84 -13.93 5.35
N ASP A 143 -19.11 -14.13 5.05
CA ASP A 143 -19.73 -15.44 4.95
C ASP A 143 -19.84 -15.83 3.46
N GLN A 144 -19.08 -16.86 3.08
CA GLN A 144 -19.01 -17.28 1.69
C GLN A 144 -20.26 -18.04 1.22
N ASP A 145 -20.96 -18.73 2.13
CA ASP A 145 -22.15 -19.53 1.78
C ASP A 145 -23.36 -18.61 1.55
N GLU A 146 -23.46 -17.56 2.36
CA GLU A 146 -24.52 -16.56 2.27
C GLU A 146 -24.19 -15.38 1.35
N HIS A 147 -22.93 -15.27 0.90
CA HIS A 147 -22.42 -14.16 0.11
C HIS A 147 -22.68 -12.78 0.75
N ALA A 148 -22.49 -12.66 2.06
CA ALA A 148 -22.72 -11.44 2.81
C ALA A 148 -21.78 -11.30 4.01
N PHE A 149 -21.62 -10.07 4.50
CA PHE A 149 -20.93 -9.82 5.76
C PHE A 149 -21.83 -10.11 6.96
N LYS A 150 -21.26 -10.70 8.00
CA LYS A 150 -21.92 -10.91 9.29
C LYS A 150 -21.02 -10.43 10.43
N MET A 151 -21.60 -10.32 11.62
CA MET A 151 -20.89 -10.03 12.86
C MET A 151 -21.47 -10.93 13.95
N ASP A 152 -20.61 -11.47 14.82
CA ASP A 152 -21.01 -12.30 15.96
C ASP A 152 -20.36 -11.76 17.23
N PRO A 153 -21.14 -11.23 18.20
CA PRO A 153 -22.60 -11.03 18.14
C PRO A 153 -23.05 -9.99 17.10
N ASP A 154 -24.31 -10.09 16.64
CA ASP A 154 -24.90 -9.10 15.73
C ASP A 154 -24.93 -7.71 16.40
N GLY A 155 -24.57 -6.69 15.65
CA GLY A 155 -24.43 -5.32 16.14
C GLY A 155 -24.09 -4.33 15.04
N THR A 156 -24.11 -3.04 15.36
CA THR A 156 -23.65 -2.00 14.44
C THR A 156 -22.11 -1.98 14.42
N PRO A 157 -21.44 -2.03 13.25
CA PRO A 157 -19.99 -2.05 13.19
C PRO A 157 -19.41 -0.76 13.73
N ARG A 158 -18.28 -0.90 14.43
CA ARG A 158 -17.56 0.23 15.04
C ARG A 158 -16.09 0.27 14.64
N ARG A 159 -15.60 -0.78 13.96
CA ARG A 159 -14.26 -0.82 13.39
C ARG A 159 -14.19 0.06 12.16
N ASP A 160 -13.16 0.87 12.11
CA ASP A 160 -12.91 1.80 11.01
C ASP A 160 -11.51 1.56 10.45
N TRP A 161 -11.48 1.13 9.19
CA TRP A 161 -10.27 0.84 8.42
C TRP A 161 -9.95 1.95 7.39
N SER A 162 -10.66 3.07 7.42
CA SER A 162 -10.52 4.17 6.45
C SER A 162 -9.10 4.70 6.33
N LYS A 163 -8.31 4.64 7.42
CA LYS A 163 -6.91 5.05 7.51
C LYS A 163 -5.89 3.98 7.15
N VAL A 164 -6.33 2.76 6.82
CA VAL A 164 -5.47 1.64 6.43
C VAL A 164 -5.50 1.46 4.92
N THR A 165 -4.35 1.14 4.31
CA THR A 165 -4.31 0.69 2.91
C THR A 165 -5.08 -0.61 2.76
N ARG A 166 -6.03 -0.65 1.84
CA ARG A 166 -6.95 -1.79 1.70
C ARG A 166 -7.48 -1.90 0.28
N LEU A 167 -8.20 -2.99 0.03
CA LEU A 167 -8.96 -3.17 -1.20
C LEU A 167 -10.44 -2.91 -0.93
N GLU A 168 -11.10 -2.32 -1.90
CA GLU A 168 -12.53 -2.06 -1.87
C GLU A 168 -13.19 -2.40 -3.20
N ALA A 169 -14.48 -2.67 -3.17
CA ALA A 169 -15.33 -2.73 -4.34
C ALA A 169 -16.64 -1.98 -4.10
N ARG A 170 -17.09 -1.23 -5.10
CA ARG A 170 -18.35 -0.48 -5.03
C ARG A 170 -18.97 -0.31 -6.41
N THR A 171 -20.23 0.08 -6.43
CA THR A 171 -20.92 0.48 -7.66
C THR A 171 -20.28 1.73 -8.26
N VAL A 172 -20.07 1.74 -9.56
CA VAL A 172 -19.58 2.91 -10.29
C VAL A 172 -20.52 4.10 -10.11
N HIS A 173 -19.95 5.25 -9.81
CA HIS A 173 -20.67 6.51 -9.62
C HIS A 173 -20.34 7.50 -10.76
N GLY A 174 -21.36 8.13 -11.34
CA GLY A 174 -21.24 9.09 -12.45
C GLY A 174 -20.69 10.46 -12.06
N VAL A 175 -19.66 10.48 -11.23
CA VAL A 175 -18.87 11.67 -10.90
C VAL A 175 -17.45 11.50 -11.42
N VAL A 176 -16.75 12.62 -11.63
CA VAL A 176 -15.39 12.58 -12.17
C VAL A 176 -14.44 11.78 -11.26
N PRO A 177 -13.48 11.02 -11.82
CA PRO A 177 -12.68 10.06 -11.06
C PRO A 177 -12.05 10.59 -9.76
N ARG A 178 -11.44 11.78 -9.77
CA ARG A 178 -10.76 12.38 -8.62
C ARG A 178 -11.67 12.58 -7.41
N THR A 179 -12.95 12.84 -7.66
CA THR A 179 -13.97 13.02 -6.60
C THR A 179 -14.76 11.74 -6.32
N ALA A 180 -14.58 10.70 -7.14
CA ALA A 180 -15.32 9.45 -7.03
C ALA A 180 -14.80 8.54 -5.92
N GLN A 181 -13.65 8.85 -5.31
CA GLN A 181 -13.06 8.06 -4.22
C GLN A 181 -12.90 6.57 -4.58
N GLY A 182 -12.43 6.30 -5.79
CA GLY A 182 -12.28 4.93 -6.34
C GLY A 182 -13.53 4.36 -7.01
N ALA A 183 -14.68 5.05 -6.98
CA ALA A 183 -15.90 4.63 -7.66
C ALA A 183 -15.91 4.88 -9.18
N ASN A 184 -14.87 5.49 -9.76
CA ASN A 184 -14.81 5.76 -11.20
C ASN A 184 -13.38 5.96 -11.67
N PHE A 185 -13.12 5.63 -12.94
CA PHE A 185 -11.81 5.75 -13.59
C PHE A 185 -11.99 6.09 -15.07
N ARG A 186 -10.95 6.68 -15.68
CA ARG A 186 -10.88 6.91 -17.14
C ARG A 186 -9.69 6.18 -17.72
N LEU A 187 -9.85 4.87 -17.95
CA LEU A 187 -8.75 3.98 -18.32
C LEU A 187 -8.08 4.37 -19.65
N ASN A 188 -8.84 4.99 -20.57
CA ASN A 188 -8.34 5.52 -21.84
C ASN A 188 -8.11 7.05 -21.83
N GLY A 189 -8.17 7.67 -20.64
CA GLY A 189 -8.05 9.12 -20.44
C GLY A 189 -9.31 9.93 -20.78
N LYS A 190 -10.40 9.31 -21.24
CA LYS A 190 -11.59 10.03 -21.71
C LYS A 190 -12.90 9.49 -21.14
N GLN A 191 -13.16 8.20 -21.35
CA GLN A 191 -14.43 7.57 -21.01
C GLN A 191 -14.42 7.10 -19.57
N GLU A 192 -15.48 7.43 -18.85
CA GLU A 192 -15.76 6.92 -17.51
C GLU A 192 -16.19 5.45 -17.58
N LEU A 193 -16.09 4.76 -16.44
CA LEU A 193 -16.57 3.39 -16.33
C LEU A 193 -18.10 3.34 -16.53
N PRO A 194 -18.65 2.23 -17.04
CA PRO A 194 -20.09 2.07 -17.17
C PRO A 194 -20.80 2.22 -15.82
N LEU A 195 -21.87 3.01 -15.77
CA LEU A 195 -22.69 3.14 -14.58
C LEU A 195 -23.26 1.77 -14.15
N ASN A 196 -23.45 1.60 -12.84
CA ASN A 196 -23.95 0.38 -12.21
C ASN A 196 -23.01 -0.84 -12.26
N ALA A 197 -21.90 -0.78 -12.99
CA ALA A 197 -20.83 -1.78 -12.89
C ALA A 197 -20.23 -1.80 -11.48
N ILE A 198 -19.60 -2.91 -11.07
CA ILE A 198 -18.86 -2.99 -9.82
C ILE A 198 -17.39 -2.77 -10.13
N VAL A 199 -16.81 -1.70 -9.58
CA VAL A 199 -15.38 -1.42 -9.69
C VAL A 199 -14.68 -1.84 -8.42
N ALA A 200 -13.56 -2.56 -8.58
CA ALA A 200 -12.65 -2.90 -7.50
C ALA A 200 -11.38 -2.06 -7.61
N TYR A 201 -10.93 -1.54 -6.47
CA TYR A 201 -9.78 -0.67 -6.38
C TYR A 201 -8.98 -0.91 -5.10
N MET A 202 -7.70 -0.57 -5.14
CA MET A 202 -6.88 -0.40 -3.95
C MET A 202 -6.94 1.08 -3.53
N VAL A 203 -7.08 1.34 -2.24
CA VAL A 203 -6.94 2.69 -1.67
C VAL A 203 -5.68 2.76 -0.80
N ILE A 204 -4.89 3.81 -1.00
CA ILE A 204 -3.72 4.16 -0.21
C ILE A 204 -3.99 5.52 0.45
N PRO A 205 -4.44 5.55 1.71
CA PRO A 205 -4.74 6.79 2.41
C PRO A 205 -3.48 7.63 2.69
N ASP A 206 -3.63 8.94 2.79
CA ASP A 206 -2.59 9.89 3.24
C ASP A 206 -1.24 9.70 2.51
N CYS A 207 -1.29 9.47 1.19
CA CYS A 207 -0.11 9.31 0.33
C CYS A 207 0.61 10.63 0.10
N PRO A 208 1.95 10.74 0.31
CA PRO A 208 2.68 11.95 -0.02
C PRO A 208 2.50 12.33 -1.49
N ALA A 209 2.30 13.62 -1.79
CA ALA A 209 1.96 14.12 -3.12
C ALA A 209 2.94 13.66 -4.22
N LYS A 210 4.24 13.69 -3.91
CA LYS A 210 5.31 13.26 -4.83
C LYS A 210 5.26 11.76 -5.11
N ASP A 211 4.97 10.98 -4.08
CA ASP A 211 4.79 9.53 -4.12
C ASP A 211 3.58 9.17 -5.00
N ALA A 212 2.44 9.84 -4.79
CA ALA A 212 1.22 9.68 -5.60
C ALA A 212 1.46 10.01 -7.09
N PHE A 213 2.12 11.14 -7.36
CA PHE A 213 2.49 11.55 -8.71
C PHE A 213 3.39 10.54 -9.41
N GLU A 214 4.45 10.07 -8.76
CA GLU A 214 5.40 9.13 -9.35
C GLU A 214 4.75 7.75 -9.56
N LEU A 215 3.86 7.31 -8.66
CA LEU A 215 3.06 6.10 -8.85
C LEU A 215 2.10 6.21 -10.05
N ALA A 216 1.40 7.33 -10.19
CA ALA A 216 0.52 7.55 -11.34
C ALA A 216 1.31 7.62 -12.65
N THR A 217 2.46 8.29 -12.65
CA THR A 217 3.36 8.32 -13.82
C THR A 217 3.82 6.93 -14.21
N LEU A 218 4.13 6.07 -13.23
CA LEU A 218 4.53 4.69 -13.46
C LEU A 218 3.40 3.85 -14.04
N LEU A 219 2.21 3.89 -13.42
CA LEU A 219 1.11 2.96 -13.73
C LEU A 219 0.18 3.44 -14.85
N ASN A 220 -0.06 4.73 -15.00
CA ASN A 220 -0.88 5.28 -16.08
C ASN A 220 -0.13 5.29 -17.43
N GLY A 221 1.20 5.23 -17.38
CA GLY A 221 2.05 5.45 -18.53
C GLY A 221 2.16 6.93 -18.91
N THR A 222 3.10 7.24 -19.80
CA THR A 222 3.49 8.62 -20.12
C THR A 222 2.37 9.47 -20.74
N GLN A 223 1.41 8.86 -21.43
CA GLN A 223 0.32 9.58 -22.11
C GLN A 223 -0.79 10.04 -21.15
N LEU A 224 -0.92 9.38 -20.01
CA LEU A 224 -1.96 9.62 -19.01
C LEU A 224 -1.34 10.06 -17.67
N ALA A 225 -0.07 10.44 -17.69
CA ALA A 225 0.63 10.93 -16.52
C ALA A 225 0.02 12.28 -16.07
N PRO A 226 -0.25 12.46 -14.78
CA PRO A 226 -0.69 13.74 -14.25
C PRO A 226 0.44 14.77 -14.30
N VAL A 227 0.14 16.01 -13.90
CA VAL A 227 1.15 17.04 -13.66
C VAL A 227 1.48 17.06 -12.17
N GLU A 228 2.76 17.22 -11.83
CA GLU A 228 3.20 17.25 -10.43
C GLU A 228 2.49 18.37 -9.66
N GLY A 229 1.95 18.03 -8.48
CA GLY A 229 1.19 18.94 -7.63
C GLY A 229 -0.29 19.11 -7.99
N LEU A 230 -0.77 18.51 -9.08
CA LEU A 230 -2.19 18.50 -9.46
C LEU A 230 -2.81 17.11 -9.27
N PHE A 231 -4.13 17.02 -9.41
CA PHE A 231 -4.90 15.77 -9.37
C PHE A 231 -4.54 14.81 -10.53
N SER A 232 -4.87 13.53 -10.36
CA SER A 232 -4.89 12.54 -11.43
C SER A 232 -6.31 12.06 -11.69
N ASP A 233 -6.83 12.34 -12.89
CA ASP A 233 -8.21 12.04 -13.31
C ASP A 233 -8.29 11.04 -14.47
N MET A 234 -7.14 10.50 -14.87
CA MET A 234 -6.97 9.67 -16.05
C MET A 234 -6.15 8.43 -15.70
N GLY A 235 -6.38 7.36 -16.44
CA GLY A 235 -5.66 6.10 -16.27
C GLY A 235 -6.18 5.26 -15.10
N VAL A 236 -5.29 4.42 -14.60
CA VAL A 236 -5.56 3.42 -13.55
C VAL A 236 -5.30 3.96 -12.14
N VAL A 237 -4.54 5.03 -11.99
CA VAL A 237 -4.27 5.71 -10.72
C VAL A 237 -4.95 7.07 -10.71
N VAL A 238 -5.82 7.26 -9.73
CA VAL A 238 -6.64 8.45 -9.56
C VAL A 238 -6.46 9.00 -8.15
N TYR A 239 -6.36 10.31 -8.02
CA TYR A 239 -6.26 11.02 -6.74
C TYR A 239 -6.64 12.49 -6.94
N ASP A 240 -7.11 13.15 -5.89
CA ASP A 240 -7.47 14.58 -5.94
C ASP A 240 -6.27 15.50 -5.68
N THR A 241 -6.46 16.81 -5.81
CA THR A 241 -5.40 17.79 -5.59
C THR A 241 -4.84 17.64 -4.17
N PRO A 242 -3.52 17.37 -4.01
CA PRO A 242 -2.96 17.14 -2.69
C PRO A 242 -3.16 18.33 -1.75
N VAL A 243 -3.63 18.06 -0.53
CA VAL A 243 -3.82 19.06 0.54
C VAL A 243 -2.80 18.78 1.62
N ASN A 244 -2.11 19.81 2.11
CA ASN A 244 -1.03 19.67 3.10
C ASN A 244 0.08 18.67 2.68
N GLY A 245 0.31 18.53 1.36
CA GLY A 245 1.35 17.66 0.82
C GLY A 245 0.98 16.17 0.74
N VAL A 246 -0.28 15.81 1.01
CA VAL A 246 -0.79 14.43 0.92
C VAL A 246 -2.11 14.34 0.14
N THR A 247 -2.42 13.15 -0.36
CA THR A 247 -3.71 12.79 -0.98
C THR A 247 -4.01 11.31 -0.78
N ASP A 248 -5.28 10.94 -0.79
CA ASP A 248 -5.67 9.54 -0.92
C ASP A 248 -5.51 9.11 -2.39
N VAL A 249 -4.93 7.93 -2.61
CA VAL A 249 -4.70 7.37 -3.94
C VAL A 249 -5.59 6.16 -4.16
N TYR A 250 -6.27 6.11 -5.30
CA TYR A 250 -7.13 5.01 -5.72
C TYR A 250 -6.53 4.36 -6.97
N ILE A 251 -6.34 3.04 -6.93
CA ILE A 251 -5.75 2.27 -8.02
C ILE A 251 -6.76 1.26 -8.52
N TYR A 252 -7.13 1.36 -9.78
CA TYR A 252 -8.00 0.43 -10.47
C TYR A 252 -7.43 -1.00 -10.45
N LEU A 253 -8.27 -1.97 -10.09
CA LEU A 253 -7.95 -3.40 -10.16
C LEU A 253 -8.73 -4.09 -11.27
N THR A 254 -10.06 -3.98 -11.24
CA THR A 254 -10.95 -4.54 -12.27
C THR A 254 -12.34 -3.88 -12.23
N THR A 255 -13.19 -4.18 -13.21
CA THR A 255 -14.60 -3.82 -13.24
C THR A 255 -15.42 -4.98 -13.80
N LEU A 256 -16.62 -5.18 -13.25
CA LEU A 256 -17.57 -6.25 -13.56
C LEU A 256 -18.94 -5.69 -13.93
#